data_AF-A0A2K6GQ39-F1
#
_entry.id   AF-A0A2K6GQ39-F1
#
_cell.length_a   1.000
_cell.length_b   1.000
_cell.length_c   1.000
_cell.angle_alpha   90.00
_cell.angle_beta   90.00
_cell.angle_gamma   90.00
#
_symmetry.space_group_name_H-M   'P 1'
#
loop_
_entity.id
_entity.type
_entity.pdbx_description
1 polymer ?
#
loop_
_entity_poly.entity_id
_entity_poly.type
_entity_poly.pdbx_seq_one_letter_code
_entity_poly.pdbx_strand_id
1 'polypeptide(L)'
;MASPLCLVLLSACLAGLLQPGDSVFIDRERASSVLVRVKRANSFLEEMKKGNLERECMEETCSYEEAREVFEDNEKTNEFWNKYKDGDQCERDPCQNQGLCTDGLGEYTCTCQEGFEGKNCELSMLIFAL
;
A
#
# COMPACT_ATOMS: atom_id res chain seq x y z
N MET A 1 12.45 9.06 37.44
CA MET A 1 11.90 10.43 37.63
C MET A 1 11.10 10.75 36.38
N ALA A 2 9.78 10.92 36.47
CA ALA A 2 8.96 11.21 35.29
C ALA A 2 9.27 12.63 34.79
N SER A 3 9.40 12.80 33.47
CA SER A 3 9.56 14.13 32.85
C SER A 3 8.36 15.02 33.19
N PRO A 4 8.54 16.35 33.34
CA PRO A 4 7.44 17.28 33.55
C PRO A 4 6.34 17.17 32.47
N LEU A 5 6.70 16.83 31.22
CA LEU A 5 5.75 16.52 30.14
C LEU A 5 4.84 15.32 30.48
N CYS A 6 5.40 14.28 31.12
CA CYS A 6 4.67 13.08 31.49
C CYS A 6 3.64 13.36 32.59
N LEU A 7 3.99 14.20 33.58
CA LEU A 7 3.07 14.61 34.65
C LEU A 7 1.92 15.48 34.13
N VAL A 8 2.19 16.38 33.17
CA VAL A 8 1.16 17.21 32.53
C VAL A 8 0.17 16.34 31.75
N LEU A 9 0.66 15.39 30.95
CA LEU A 9 -0.20 14.49 30.18
C LEU A 9 -1.05 13.58 31.08
N LEU A 10 -0.48 13.04 32.16
CA LEU A 10 -1.23 12.26 33.17
C LEU A 10 -2.31 13.09 33.87
N SER A 11 -2.00 14.33 34.24
CA SER A 11 -2.97 15.24 34.86
C SER A 11 -4.12 15.61 33.92
N ALA A 12 -3.82 15.83 32.64
CA ALA A 12 -4.82 16.10 31.62
C ALA A 12 -5.70 14.88 31.33
N CYS A 13 -5.13 13.67 31.36
CA CYS A 13 -5.87 12.41 31.18
C CYS A 13 -6.81 12.14 32.37
N LEU A 14 -6.32 12.32 33.61
CA LEU A 14 -7.13 12.17 34.83
C LEU A 14 -8.23 13.24 34.96
N ALA A 15 -7.98 14.44 34.44
CA ALA A 15 -8.98 15.52 34.37
C ALA A 15 -9.98 15.35 33.21
N GLY A 16 -9.85 14.29 32.39
CA GLY A 16 -10.71 14.05 31.22
C GLY A 16 -10.47 15.02 30.05
N LEU A 17 -9.39 15.80 30.08
CA LEU A 17 -8.98 16.73 29.01
C LEU A 17 -8.17 16.03 27.91
N LEU A 18 -7.71 14.80 28.16
CA LEU A 18 -7.11 13.91 27.17
C LEU A 18 -7.94 12.62 27.12
N GLN A 19 -8.70 12.41 26.04
CA GLN A 19 -9.43 11.17 25.81
C GLN A 19 -8.53 10.22 25.01
N PRO A 20 -8.24 9.00 25.51
CA PRO A 20 -7.50 8.02 24.72
C PRO A 20 -8.42 7.47 23.64
N GLY A 21 -8.07 7.75 22.38
CA GLY A 21 -8.76 7.19 21.22
C GLY A 21 -9.77 8.12 20.56
N ASP A 22 -9.55 9.44 20.60
CA ASP A 22 -10.26 10.33 19.68
C ASP A 22 -9.77 10.02 18.27
N SER A 23 -10.62 9.34 17.50
CA SER A 23 -10.47 9.37 16.05
C SER A 23 -10.45 10.85 15.65
N VAL A 24 -9.40 11.28 14.95
CA VAL A 24 -9.23 12.66 14.45
C VAL A 24 -10.49 13.16 13.72
N PHE A 25 -11.32 12.23 13.25
CA PHE A 25 -12.66 12.46 12.73
C PHE A 25 -13.71 11.63 13.50
N ILE A 26 -14.82 12.27 13.86
CA ILE A 26 -15.94 11.66 14.61
C ILE A 26 -16.78 10.73 13.72
N ASP A 27 -16.79 10.97 12.41
CA ASP A 27 -17.56 10.20 11.43
C ASP A 27 -16.86 10.19 10.05
N ARG A 28 -17.26 9.24 9.20
CA ARG A 28 -16.69 9.03 7.87
C ARG A 28 -16.92 10.23 6.93
N GLU A 29 -18.00 10.97 7.07
CA GLU A 29 -18.28 12.14 6.22
C GLU A 29 -17.34 13.30 6.55
N ARG A 30 -17.13 13.57 7.85
CA ARG A 30 -16.12 14.55 8.32
C ARG A 30 -14.70 14.12 8.02
N ALA A 31 -14.41 12.82 8.08
CA ALA A 31 -13.12 12.30 7.62
C ALA A 31 -12.95 12.54 6.12
N SER A 32 -13.99 12.29 5.33
CA SER A 32 -13.94 12.44 3.88
C SER A 32 -13.82 13.92 3.47
N SER A 33 -14.45 14.86 4.17
CA SER A 33 -14.33 16.29 3.83
C SER A 33 -12.92 16.87 4.06
N VAL A 34 -12.10 16.23 4.90
CA VAL A 34 -10.71 16.67 5.19
C VAL A 34 -9.67 15.82 4.46
N LEU A 35 -9.95 14.52 4.26
CA LEU A 35 -9.03 13.58 3.61
C LEU A 35 -9.17 13.56 2.09
N VAL A 36 -10.27 14.09 1.52
CA VAL A 36 -10.39 14.27 0.07
C VAL A 36 -9.46 15.41 -0.34
N ARG A 37 -8.23 15.07 -0.69
CA ARG A 37 -7.38 15.94 -1.48
C ARG A 37 -7.94 15.98 -2.89
N VAL A 38 -8.32 17.18 -3.35
CA VAL A 38 -8.55 17.39 -4.78
C VAL A 38 -7.24 17.09 -5.49
N LYS A 39 -7.24 16.17 -6.45
CA LYS A 39 -6.08 15.85 -7.27
C LYS A 39 -5.43 17.13 -7.78
N ARG A 40 -4.11 17.26 -7.65
CA ARG A 40 -3.39 18.42 -8.18
C ARG A 40 -3.45 18.44 -9.71
N ALA A 41 -3.54 17.26 -10.32
CA ALA A 41 -3.73 17.07 -11.75
C ALA A 41 -5.00 17.75 -12.29
N ASN A 42 -6.04 18.00 -11.48
CA ASN A 42 -7.27 18.66 -11.92
C ASN A 42 -7.16 20.19 -12.01
N SER A 43 -5.97 20.76 -11.80
CA SER A 43 -5.71 22.19 -11.98
C SER A 43 -5.34 22.45 -13.44
N PHE A 44 -6.01 23.41 -14.09
CA PHE A 44 -5.78 23.80 -15.50
C PHE A 44 -4.30 23.97 -15.89
N LEU A 45 -3.47 24.49 -14.98
CA LEU A 45 -2.04 24.70 -15.24
C LEU A 45 -1.20 23.42 -15.09
N GLU A 46 -1.66 22.43 -14.32
CA GLU A 46 -1.00 21.14 -14.20
C GLU A 46 -1.34 20.22 -15.38
N GLU A 47 -2.58 20.28 -15.91
CA GLU A 47 -2.99 19.54 -17.13
C GLU A 47 -2.20 19.94 -18.38
N MET A 48 -1.66 21.17 -18.44
CA MET A 48 -0.84 21.61 -19.57
C MET A 48 0.63 21.15 -19.50
N LYS A 49 1.06 20.58 -18.37
CA LYS A 49 2.44 20.08 -18.24
C LYS A 49 2.52 18.69 -18.83
N LYS A 50 3.72 18.29 -19.26
CA LYS A 50 3.97 16.90 -19.63
C LYS A 50 3.73 16.00 -18.41
N GLY A 51 2.99 14.91 -18.65
CA GLY A 51 2.68 13.91 -17.64
C GLY A 51 3.92 13.44 -16.88
N ASN A 52 3.80 13.29 -15.57
CA ASN A 52 4.88 12.84 -14.71
C ASN A 52 4.43 11.65 -13.85
N LEU A 53 5.03 10.47 -14.10
CA LEU A 53 4.66 9.21 -13.43
C LEU A 53 4.66 9.32 -11.90
N GLU A 54 5.71 9.92 -11.34
CA GLU A 54 5.88 10.07 -9.89
C GLU A 54 4.73 10.89 -9.31
N ARG A 55 4.46 12.06 -9.87
CA ARG A 55 3.45 12.98 -9.36
C ARG A 55 2.01 12.48 -9.54
N GLU A 56 1.72 11.89 -10.70
CA GLU A 56 0.34 11.58 -11.08
C GLU A 56 -0.11 10.20 -10.65
N CYS A 57 0.80 9.22 -10.68
CA CYS A 57 0.48 7.83 -10.36
C CYS A 57 1.09 7.33 -9.05
N MET A 58 2.22 7.88 -8.57
CA MET A 58 2.83 7.42 -7.31
C MET A 58 2.42 8.28 -6.11
N GLU A 59 2.41 9.61 -6.25
CA GLU A 59 1.93 10.55 -5.22
C GLU A 59 0.40 10.67 -5.20
N GLU A 60 -0.25 10.40 -6.34
CA GLU A 60 -1.71 10.43 -6.52
C GLU A 60 -2.20 9.14 -7.21
N THR A 61 -3.52 8.91 -7.21
CA THR A 61 -4.11 7.78 -7.94
C THR A 61 -4.40 8.18 -9.38
N CYS A 62 -3.74 7.59 -10.37
CA CYS A 62 -4.02 7.85 -11.78
C CYS A 62 -4.98 6.81 -12.41
N SER A 63 -5.54 7.19 -13.56
CA SER A 63 -6.32 6.39 -14.47
C SER A 63 -5.44 5.82 -15.59
N TYR A 64 -5.95 4.84 -16.32
CA TYR A 64 -5.21 4.23 -17.43
C TYR A 64 -4.84 5.25 -18.51
N GLU A 65 -5.71 6.22 -18.78
CA GLU A 65 -5.46 7.26 -19.78
C GLU A 65 -4.36 8.24 -19.34
N GLU A 66 -4.35 8.65 -18.07
CA GLU A 66 -3.26 9.46 -17.49
C GLU A 66 -1.92 8.70 -17.59
N ALA A 67 -1.90 7.40 -17.28
CA ALA A 67 -0.70 6.57 -17.46
C ALA A 67 -0.27 6.47 -18.94
N ARG A 68 -1.22 6.35 -19.87
CA ARG A 68 -0.94 6.28 -21.31
C ARG A 68 -0.30 7.57 -21.84
N GLU A 69 -0.69 8.72 -21.31
CA GLU A 69 -0.08 10.02 -21.64
C GLU A 69 1.36 10.14 -21.13
N VAL A 70 1.72 9.46 -20.04
CA VAL A 70 3.09 9.42 -19.51
C VAL A 70 4.01 8.55 -20.37
N PHE A 71 3.57 7.34 -20.72
CA PHE A 71 4.42 6.38 -21.44
C PHE A 71 4.42 6.57 -22.96
N GLU A 72 3.38 7.18 -23.52
CA GLU A 72 3.18 7.37 -24.97
C GLU A 72 3.27 6.05 -25.79
N ASP A 73 3.17 4.89 -25.11
CA ASP A 73 3.35 3.54 -25.66
C ASP A 73 2.40 2.56 -24.97
N ASN A 74 1.65 1.79 -25.76
CA ASN A 74 0.60 0.92 -25.23
C ASN A 74 1.15 -0.29 -24.47
N GLU A 75 2.28 -0.86 -24.92
CA GLU A 75 2.85 -2.05 -24.29
C GLU A 75 3.39 -1.70 -22.90
N LYS A 76 4.17 -0.60 -22.83
CA LYS A 76 4.68 -0.07 -21.56
C LYS A 76 3.55 0.38 -20.62
N THR A 77 2.51 1.00 -21.16
CA THR A 77 1.34 1.40 -20.37
C THR A 77 0.66 0.19 -19.77
N ASN A 78 0.48 -0.90 -20.53
CA ASN A 78 -0.14 -2.13 -20.04
C ASN A 78 0.72 -2.82 -18.99
N GLU A 79 2.03 -2.94 -19.21
CA GLU A 79 2.95 -3.52 -18.22
C GLU A 79 2.91 -2.74 -16.90
N PHE A 80 2.98 -1.41 -16.97
CA PHE A 80 2.84 -0.55 -15.80
C PHE A 80 1.47 -0.73 -15.15
N TRP A 81 0.38 -0.64 -15.92
CA TRP A 81 -0.98 -0.64 -15.40
C TRP A 81 -1.36 -1.95 -14.73
N ASN A 82 -0.91 -3.07 -15.31
CA ASN A 82 -1.08 -4.40 -14.76
C ASN A 82 -0.55 -4.47 -13.33
N LYS A 83 0.68 -3.98 -13.10
CA LYS A 83 1.26 -3.93 -11.75
C LYS A 83 0.62 -2.85 -10.87
N TYR A 84 0.37 -1.67 -11.42
CA TYR A 84 -0.17 -0.52 -10.71
C TYR A 84 -1.57 -0.78 -10.12
N LYS A 85 -2.43 -1.47 -10.87
CA LYS A 85 -3.82 -1.71 -10.47
C LYS A 85 -3.97 -2.92 -9.56
N ASP A 86 -3.16 -3.93 -9.77
CA ASP A 86 -3.26 -5.24 -9.12
C ASP A 86 -2.45 -5.33 -7.81
N GLY A 87 -1.41 -4.50 -7.68
CA GLY A 87 -0.52 -4.48 -6.52
C GLY A 87 0.55 -5.58 -6.59
N ASP A 88 1.47 -5.58 -5.62
CA ASP A 88 2.50 -6.61 -5.50
C ASP A 88 2.03 -7.67 -4.50
N GLN A 89 1.65 -8.86 -4.98
CA GLN A 89 1.16 -9.92 -4.09
C GLN A 89 2.27 -10.58 -3.26
N CYS A 90 3.54 -10.29 -3.58
CA CYS A 90 4.68 -10.71 -2.79
C CYS A 90 5.02 -9.74 -1.65
N GLU A 91 4.37 -8.58 -1.55
CA GLU A 91 4.66 -7.56 -0.51
C GLU A 91 4.58 -8.10 0.92
N ARG A 92 3.75 -9.11 1.17
CA ARG A 92 3.58 -9.73 2.50
C ARG A 92 4.44 -10.98 2.72
N ASP A 93 5.40 -11.25 1.83
CA ASP A 93 6.25 -12.44 1.84
C ASP A 93 5.43 -13.73 2.08
N PRO A 94 4.48 -14.07 1.19
CA PRO A 94 3.56 -15.19 1.42
C PRO A 94 4.27 -16.56 1.39
N CYS A 95 5.46 -16.66 0.79
CA CYS A 95 6.20 -17.91 0.66
C CYS A 95 7.01 -18.21 1.93
N GLN A 96 6.70 -19.33 2.58
CA GLN A 96 7.38 -19.82 3.77
C GLN A 96 8.65 -20.59 3.42
N ASN A 97 9.43 -20.95 4.45
CA ASN A 97 10.58 -21.85 4.33
C ASN A 97 11.59 -21.44 3.24
N GLN A 98 11.86 -20.12 3.15
CA GLN A 98 12.80 -19.53 2.18
C GLN A 98 12.40 -19.78 0.71
N GLY A 99 11.10 -19.98 0.44
CA GLY A 99 10.57 -19.99 -0.91
C GLY A 99 10.68 -18.62 -1.57
N LEU A 100 10.95 -18.61 -2.88
CA LEU A 100 11.01 -17.39 -3.68
C LEU A 100 9.60 -17.02 -4.15
N CYS A 101 9.15 -15.80 -3.84
CA CYS A 101 7.89 -15.28 -4.32
C CYS A 101 8.06 -14.59 -5.68
N THR A 102 7.19 -14.94 -6.62
CA THR A 102 7.06 -14.27 -7.91
C THR A 102 5.64 -13.70 -8.02
N ASP A 103 5.57 -12.38 -8.18
CA ASP A 103 4.34 -11.62 -8.40
C ASP A 103 3.69 -11.97 -9.76
N GLY A 104 2.38 -11.86 -9.85
CA GLY A 104 1.60 -12.23 -11.04
C GLY A 104 0.39 -11.31 -11.23
N LEU A 105 -0.56 -11.70 -12.07
CA LEU A 105 -1.79 -10.92 -12.29
C LEU A 105 -2.94 -11.50 -11.45
N GLY A 106 -3.20 -10.88 -10.31
CA GLY A 106 -4.20 -11.26 -9.32
C GLY A 106 -3.77 -12.45 -8.46
N GLU A 107 -2.53 -12.91 -8.61
CA GLU A 107 -2.00 -14.10 -7.98
C GLU A 107 -0.47 -14.04 -7.83
N TYR A 108 0.06 -14.84 -6.91
CA TYR A 108 1.50 -15.04 -6.75
C TYR A 108 1.85 -16.51 -6.91
N THR A 109 3.10 -16.78 -7.27
CA THR A 109 3.67 -18.13 -7.31
C THR A 109 4.84 -18.23 -6.35
N CYS A 110 4.87 -19.28 -5.54
CA CYS A 110 6.02 -19.61 -4.68
C CYS A 110 6.87 -20.71 -5.33
N THR A 111 8.16 -20.44 -5.50
CA THR A 111 9.15 -21.47 -5.83
C THR A 111 9.76 -22.00 -4.55
N CYS A 112 9.43 -23.24 -4.19
CA CYS A 112 9.84 -23.84 -2.92
C CYS A 112 11.28 -24.36 -2.97
N GLN A 113 11.96 -24.31 -1.82
CA GLN A 113 13.24 -24.99 -1.61
C GLN A 113 13.06 -26.51 -1.58
N GLU A 114 14.15 -27.23 -1.80
CA GLU A 114 14.14 -28.69 -1.74
C GLU A 114 13.62 -29.19 -0.38
N GLY A 115 12.68 -30.15 -0.42
CA GLY A 115 12.04 -30.69 0.78
C GLY A 115 10.82 -29.91 1.29
N PHE A 116 10.35 -28.88 0.58
CA PHE A 116 9.12 -28.14 0.89
C PHE A 116 8.14 -28.11 -0.29
N GLU A 117 6.84 -28.14 0.02
CA GLU A 117 5.74 -28.11 -0.94
C GLU A 117 4.54 -27.31 -0.37
N GLY A 118 3.46 -27.21 -1.14
CA GLY A 118 2.27 -26.42 -0.82
C GLY A 118 2.26 -25.08 -1.55
N LYS A 119 1.11 -24.38 -1.52
CA LYS A 119 0.94 -23.10 -2.24
C LYS A 119 1.92 -22.04 -1.74
N ASN A 120 2.24 -22.11 -0.46
CA ASN A 120 3.07 -21.17 0.27
C ASN A 120 4.36 -21.85 0.77
N CYS A 121 4.73 -23.02 0.24
CA CYS A 121 5.87 -23.81 0.72
C CYS A 121 5.77 -24.18 2.21
N GLU A 122 4.56 -24.32 2.74
CA GLU A 122 4.27 -24.55 4.16
C GLU A 122 4.43 -26.02 4.60
N LEU A 123 4.43 -26.95 3.65
CA LEU A 123 4.51 -28.38 3.92
C LEU A 123 5.96 -28.86 3.83
N SER A 124 6.46 -29.52 4.86
CA SER A 124 7.78 -30.17 4.83
C SER A 124 7.66 -31.63 4.45
N MET A 125 8.32 -32.02 3.36
CA MET A 125 8.33 -33.40 2.86
C MET A 125 9.15 -34.35 3.73
N LEU A 126 10.00 -33.83 4.62
CA LEU A 126 10.76 -34.63 5.59
C LEU A 126 9.87 -35.26 6.68
N ILE A 127 8.63 -34.79 6.85
CA ILE A 127 7.68 -35.37 7.81
C ILE A 127 7.02 -36.63 7.25
N PHE A 128 6.91 -36.78 5.92
CA PHE A 128 6.24 -37.94 5.29
C PHE A 128 7.16 -39.14 5.04
N ALA A 129 8.44 -39.03 5.40
CA ALA A 129 9.44 -40.11 5.27
C ALA A 129 9.68 -40.89 6.58
N LEU A 130 8.84 -40.69 7.61
CA LEU A 130 8.89 -41.36 8.92
C LEU A 130 7.71 -42.30 9.14
#